data_AF-A0A2N2SQA3-F1
#
_entry.id   AF-A0A2N2SQA3-F1
#
_cell.length_a   1.000
_cell.length_b   1.000
_cell.length_c   1.000
_cell.angle_alpha   90.00
_cell.angle_beta   90.00
_cell.angle_gamma   90.00
#
_symmetry.space_group_name_H-M   'P 1'
#
loop_
_entity.id
_entity.type
_entity.pdbx_description
1 polymer ?
#
loop_
_entity_poly.entity_id
_entity_poly.type
_entity_poly.pdbx_seq_one_letter_code
_entity_poly.pdbx_strand_id
1 'polypeptide(L)'
;QRQWRSPRSGATYTVEWTLQLAPLEGQAARTLRIAPMMDDQELDSRRSTGAIYWEGAVRLFEGEAHDEQEIGKGYLEMTGYVERLSM
;
A
#
# COMPACT_ATOMS: atom_id res chain seq x y z
N GLN A 1 -11.65 2.26 -2.33
CA GLN A 1 -10.29 1.66 -2.30
C GLN A 1 -10.05 0.97 -3.63
N ARG A 2 -8.87 1.15 -4.24
CA ARG A 2 -8.54 0.60 -5.55
C ARG A 2 -7.73 -0.68 -5.40
N GLN A 3 -8.05 -1.68 -6.21
CA GLN A 3 -7.37 -2.98 -6.20
C GLN A 3 -6.68 -3.24 -7.54
N TRP A 4 -5.57 -3.98 -7.49
CA TRP A 4 -4.88 -4.54 -8.65
C TRP A 4 -4.74 -6.05 -8.49
N ARG A 5 -5.06 -6.79 -9.55
CA ARG A 5 -4.91 -8.25 -9.57
C ARG A 5 -3.65 -8.61 -10.36
N SER A 6 -2.72 -9.30 -9.72
CA SER A 6 -1.53 -9.82 -10.38
C SER A 6 -1.93 -10.84 -11.46
N PRO A 7 -1.49 -10.67 -12.72
CA PRO A 7 -1.66 -11.70 -13.73
C PRO A 7 -0.73 -12.91 -13.50
N ARG A 8 0.32 -12.78 -12.66
CA ARG A 8 1.31 -13.84 -12.42
C ARG A 8 0.92 -14.77 -11.26
N SER A 9 0.51 -14.21 -10.13
CA SER A 9 0.17 -14.97 -8.93
C SER A 9 -1.34 -15.15 -8.73
N GLY A 10 -2.15 -14.28 -9.35
CA GLY A 10 -3.58 -14.20 -9.11
C GLY A 10 -3.98 -13.45 -7.83
N ALA A 11 -3.03 -13.00 -7.01
CA ALA A 11 -3.30 -12.17 -5.83
C ALA A 11 -3.98 -10.86 -6.22
N THR A 12 -4.89 -10.39 -5.35
CA THR A 12 -5.60 -9.12 -5.52
C THR A 12 -5.21 -8.18 -4.39
N TYR A 13 -4.30 -7.25 -4.70
CA TYR A 13 -3.74 -6.30 -3.75
C TYR A 13 -4.60 -5.03 -3.68
N THR A 14 -4.88 -4.55 -2.48
CA THR A 14 -5.40 -3.18 -2.30
C THR A 14 -4.24 -2.22 -2.47
N VAL A 15 -3.98 -1.76 -3.69
CA VAL A 15 -2.78 -0.94 -3.98
C VAL A 15 -2.94 0.53 -3.60
N GLU A 16 -4.17 0.98 -3.31
CA GLU A 16 -4.44 2.35 -2.86
C GLU A 16 -5.18 2.37 -1.52
N TRP A 17 -4.58 3.03 -0.54
CA TRP A 17 -5.03 3.04 0.85
C TRP A 17 -5.48 4.44 1.26
N THR A 18 -6.52 4.49 2.08
CA THR A 18 -6.86 5.67 2.89
C THR A 18 -6.60 5.30 4.34
N LEU A 19 -5.69 6.03 4.98
CA LEU A 19 -5.32 5.87 6.38
C LEU A 19 -5.89 7.03 7.19
N GLN A 20 -6.63 6.71 8.24
CA GLN A 20 -7.04 7.68 9.25
C GLN A 20 -6.09 7.56 10.44
N LEU A 21 -5.29 8.59 10.67
CA LEU A 21 -4.42 8.68 11.83
C LEU A 21 -5.18 9.37 12.96
N ALA A 22 -5.25 8.71 14.11
CA ALA A 22 -5.79 9.29 15.32
C ALA A 22 -4.97 10.54 15.71
N PRO A 23 -5.62 11.59 16.24
CA PRO A 23 -4.92 12.78 16.68
C PRO A 23 -3.97 12.46 17.83
N LEU A 24 -2.78 13.07 17.81
CA LEU A 24 -1.95 13.23 19.00
C LEU A 24 -2.48 14.40 19.85
N GLU A 25 -2.09 14.47 21.11
CA GLU A 25 -2.53 15.54 22.01
C GLU A 25 -2.21 16.93 21.41
N GLY A 26 -3.24 17.79 21.32
CA GLY A 26 -3.15 19.13 20.73
C GLY A 26 -3.12 19.18 19.20
N GLN A 27 -3.32 18.06 18.49
CA GLN A 27 -3.33 17.99 17.03
C GLN A 27 -4.68 17.56 16.47
N ALA A 28 -4.95 17.90 15.21
CA ALA A 28 -6.11 17.38 14.47
C ALA A 28 -5.86 15.96 13.98
N ALA A 29 -6.94 15.20 13.74
CA ALA A 29 -6.86 13.92 13.04
C ALA A 29 -6.36 14.15 11.61
N ARG A 30 -5.65 13.17 11.05
CA ARG A 30 -5.08 13.27 9.70
C ARG A 30 -5.65 12.18 8.81
N THR A 31 -6.09 12.56 7.61
CA THR A 31 -6.45 11.63 6.54
C THR A 31 -5.31 11.59 5.54
N LEU A 32 -4.72 10.41 5.36
CA LEU A 32 -3.64 10.19 4.40
C LEU A 32 -4.11 9.25 3.30
N ARG A 33 -3.76 9.55 2.05
CA ARG A 33 -3.93 8.64 0.92
C ARG A 33 -2.57 8.18 0.42
N ILE A 34 -2.42 6.88 0.28
CA ILE A 34 -1.23 6.23 -0.28
C ILE A 34 -1.60 5.73 -1.68
N ALA A 35 -0.95 6.29 -2.70
CA ALA A 35 -1.17 5.91 -4.10
C ALA A 35 0.09 5.29 -4.69
N PRO A 36 0.00 4.17 -5.41
CA PRO A 36 1.17 3.52 -5.99
C PRO A 36 1.65 4.30 -7.22
N MET A 37 2.96 4.34 -7.45
CA MET A 37 3.52 4.93 -8.68
C MET A 37 3.24 4.08 -9.91
N MET A 38 3.14 2.76 -9.72
CA MET A 38 2.68 1.78 -10.70
C MET A 38 2.02 0.61 -9.98
N ASP A 39 1.09 -0.06 -10.65
CA ASP A 39 0.31 -1.14 -10.04
C ASP A 39 1.13 -2.42 -9.85
N ASP A 40 1.93 -2.77 -10.85
CA ASP A 40 2.70 -4.02 -10.87
C ASP A 40 4.06 -3.85 -10.17
N GLN A 41 4.04 -3.96 -8.85
CA GLN A 41 5.22 -3.97 -7.98
C GLN A 41 5.27 -5.25 -7.13
N GLU A 42 4.76 -6.35 -7.68
CA GLU A 42 4.80 -7.66 -7.02
C GLU A 42 6.19 -8.31 -7.18
N LEU A 43 6.74 -8.76 -6.06
CA LEU A 43 7.97 -9.52 -5.95
C LEU A 43 7.65 -10.97 -5.58
N ASP A 44 7.91 -11.89 -6.51
CA ASP A 44 7.86 -13.33 -6.25
C ASP A 44 9.22 -13.82 -5.73
N SER A 45 9.35 -13.92 -4.41
CA SER A 45 10.57 -14.36 -3.74
C SER A 45 10.46 -15.78 -3.16
N ARG A 46 9.50 -16.60 -3.65
CA ARG A 46 9.30 -17.98 -3.18
C ARG A 46 10.55 -18.87 -3.31
N ARG A 47 11.46 -18.53 -4.23
CA ARG A 47 12.73 -19.24 -4.44
C ARG A 47 13.85 -18.85 -3.46
N SER A 48 13.65 -17.82 -2.63
CA SER A 48 14.65 -17.33 -1.68
C SER A 48 14.08 -17.16 -0.27
N THR A 49 13.17 -16.19 -0.06
CA THR A 49 12.58 -15.87 1.26
C THR A 49 11.22 -16.51 1.49
N GLY A 50 10.67 -17.20 0.48
CA GLY A 50 9.57 -18.14 0.66
C GLY A 50 8.16 -17.54 0.57
N ALA A 51 8.01 -16.28 0.13
CA ALA A 51 6.70 -15.65 0.00
C ALA A 51 6.59 -14.79 -1.28
N ILE A 52 5.38 -14.34 -1.58
CA ILE A 52 5.12 -13.31 -2.59
C ILE A 52 4.73 -12.04 -1.86
N TYR A 53 5.43 -10.95 -2.19
CA TYR A 53 5.24 -9.63 -1.63
C TYR A 53 4.71 -8.70 -2.72
N TRP A 54 4.01 -7.66 -2.33
CA TRP A 54 3.93 -6.44 -3.13
C TRP A 54 4.81 -5.42 -2.43
N GLU A 55 5.86 -4.95 -3.10
CA GLU A 55 6.91 -4.10 -2.56
C GLU A 55 7.06 -2.90 -3.50
N GLY A 56 6.34 -1.82 -3.21
CA GLY A 56 6.16 -0.76 -4.20
C GLY A 56 6.36 0.66 -3.69
N ALA A 57 6.95 1.47 -4.57
CA ALA A 57 7.04 2.91 -4.40
C ALA A 57 5.66 3.56 -4.46
N VAL A 58 5.41 4.47 -3.52
CA VAL A 58 4.13 5.15 -3.35
C VAL A 58 4.32 6.67 -3.19
N ARG A 59 3.30 7.42 -3.55
CA ARG A 59 3.11 8.84 -3.22
C ARG A 59 2.17 8.95 -2.04
N LEU A 60 2.43 9.90 -1.16
CA LEU A 60 1.65 10.18 0.04
C LEU A 60 0.95 11.53 -0.11
N PHE A 61 -0.37 11.52 0.04
CA PHE A 61 -1.20 12.71 0.01
C PHE A 61 -1.87 12.89 1.37
N GLU A 62 -2.11 14.15 1.74
CA GLU A 62 -2.86 14.53 2.92
C GLU A 62 -4.01 15.45 2.55
N GLY A 63 -5.15 15.22 3.20
CA GLY A 63 -6.40 15.95 2.93
C GLY A 63 -7.49 15.03 2.41
N GLU A 64 -8.62 15.64 2.06
CA GLU A 64 -9.76 14.93 1.46
C GLU A 64 -9.55 14.80 -0.06
N ALA A 65 -10.15 13.80 -0.69
CA ALA A 65 -9.87 13.41 -2.09
C ALA A 65 -10.00 14.54 -3.14
N HIS A 66 -10.74 15.61 -2.83
CA HIS A 66 -10.94 16.76 -3.73
C HIS A 66 -9.99 17.94 -3.45
N ASP A 67 -9.24 17.92 -2.35
CA ASP A 67 -8.34 19.00 -1.90
C ASP A 67 -7.09 18.42 -1.22
N GLU A 68 -6.56 17.35 -1.81
CA GLU A 68 -5.38 16.67 -1.27
C GLU A 68 -4.09 17.31 -1.77
N GLN A 69 -3.10 17.41 -0.88
CA GLN A 69 -1.75 17.85 -1.19
C GLN A 69 -0.79 16.66 -1.13
N GLU A 70 0.08 16.50 -2.13
CA GLU A 70 1.18 15.55 -2.01
C GLU A 70 2.15 16.06 -0.94
N ILE A 71 2.37 15.26 0.10
CA ILE A 71 3.25 15.58 1.23
C ILE A 71 4.51 14.72 1.25
N GLY A 72 4.63 13.72 0.37
CA GLY A 72 5.84 12.91 0.31
C GLY A 72 5.76 11.69 -0.59
N LYS A 73 6.81 10.88 -0.50
CA LYS A 73 6.99 9.60 -1.19
C LYS A 73 7.47 8.57 -0.19
N GLY A 74 7.16 7.30 -0.42
CA GLY A 74 7.52 6.22 0.50
C GLY A 74 7.45 4.86 -0.17
N TYR A 75 7.31 3.83 0.68
CA TYR A 75 7.21 2.45 0.27
C TYR A 75 6.05 1.77 1.00
N LEU A 76 5.32 0.91 0.31
CA LEU A 76 4.28 0.07 0.88
C LEU A 76 4.66 -1.38 0.63
N GLU A 77 4.71 -2.15 1.71
CA GLU A 77 4.85 -3.61 1.67
C GLU A 77 3.50 -4.24 1.98
N MET A 78 3.10 -5.21 1.17
CA MET A 78 1.92 -6.04 1.42
C MET A 78 2.26 -7.52 1.24
N THR A 79 1.90 -8.32 2.23
CA THR A 79 2.19 -9.75 2.28
C THR A 79 0.92 -10.54 2.62
N GLY A 80 0.95 -11.86 2.45
CA GLY A 80 -0.19 -12.71 2.83
C GLY A 80 -1.35 -12.76 1.83
N TYR A 81 -1.21 -12.13 0.66
CA TYR A 81 -2.27 -12.03 -0.35
C TYR A 81 -2.40 -13.27 -1.27
N VAL A 82 -1.36 -14.10 -1.34
CA VAL A 82 -1.37 -15.37 -2.09
C VAL A 82 -1.64 -16.53 -1.13
N GLU A 83 -0.86 -16.57 -0.05
CA GLU A 83 -0.95 -17.57 1.01
C GLU A 83 -0.60 -16.92 2.35
N ARG A 84 -1.13 -17.47 3.44
CA ARG A 84 -0.75 -17.00 4.78
C ARG A 84 0.74 -17.23 4.99
N LEU A 85 1.42 -16.22 5.52
CA LEU A 85 2.78 -16.39 6.01
C LEU A 85 2.77 -17.40 7.18
N SER A 86 3.55 -18.46 7.06
CA SER A 86 3.88 -19.32 8.20
C SER A 86 5.04 -18.69 8.97
N MET A 87 4.80 -18.36 10.24
CA MET A 87 5.86 -17.97 11.18
C MET A 87 6.47 -19.20 11.85
#